data_AF-A0AA38H6J9-F1
#
_entry.id   AF-A0AA38H6J9-F1
#
_cell.length_a   1.000
_cell.length_b   1.000
_cell.length_c   1.000
_cell.angle_alpha   90.00
_cell.angle_beta   90.00
_cell.angle_gamma   90.00
#
_symmetry.space_group_name_H-M   'P 1'
#
loop_
_entity.id
_entity.type
_entity.pdbx_description
1 polymer ?
#
loop_
_entity_poly.entity_id
_entity_poly.type
_entity_poly.pdbx_seq_one_letter_code
_entity_poly.pdbx_strand_id
1 'polypeptide(L)' 'AHELIAGAASFEAMRAYEQHQAQNGKPQSFAIAKEIIAGFAGAEVDKLIETKGLNEVDALRAKHEAREQ' A
#
# COMPACT_ATOMS: atom_id res chain seq x y z
N ALA A 1 9.45 -11.32 3.27
CA ALA A 1 8.19 -10.81 3.82
C ALA A 1 8.10 -9.30 3.61
N HIS A 2 9.12 -8.51 3.96
CA HIS A 2 9.07 -7.05 3.86
C HIS A 2 8.82 -6.47 2.47
N GLU A 3 9.43 -7.01 1.41
CA GLU A 3 9.25 -6.45 0.05
C GLU A 3 7.83 -6.63 -0.49
N LEU A 4 7.16 -7.76 -0.18
CA LEU A 4 5.77 -7.98 -0.57
C LEU A 4 4.80 -7.10 0.22
N ILE A 5 5.05 -6.91 1.51
CA ILE A 5 4.28 -5.97 2.34
C ILE A 5 4.47 -4.55 1.83
N ALA A 6 5.71 -4.15 1.56
CA ALA A 6 6.03 -2.82 1.05
C ALA A 6 5.42 -2.60 -0.34
N GLY A 7 5.43 -3.62 -1.22
CA GLY A 7 4.78 -3.57 -2.53
C GLY A 7 3.27 -3.44 -2.42
N ALA A 8 2.63 -4.25 -1.58
CA ALA A 8 1.18 -4.19 -1.34
C ALA A 8 0.76 -2.85 -0.72
N ALA A 9 1.49 -2.37 0.29
CA ALA A 9 1.22 -1.07 0.90
C ALA A 9 1.43 0.08 -0.08
N SER A 10 2.47 0.02 -0.92
CA SER A 10 2.72 1.05 -1.94
C SER A 10 1.62 1.09 -3.00
N PHE A 11 1.12 -0.07 -3.44
CA PHE A 11 0.00 -0.16 -4.37
C PHE A 11 -1.30 0.39 -3.78
N GLU A 12 -1.63 -0.03 -2.56
CA GLU A 12 -2.83 0.44 -1.86
C GLU A 12 -2.76 1.94 -1.55
N ALA A 13 -1.59 2.45 -1.18
CA ALA A 13 -1.38 3.87 -0.95
C ALA A 13 -1.59 4.72 -2.20
N MET A 14 -1.10 4.27 -3.36
CA MET A 14 -1.34 4.96 -4.62
C MET A 14 -2.81 4.91 -5.03
N ARG A 15 -3.48 3.77 -4.85
CA ARG A 15 -4.92 3.65 -5.08
C ARG A 15 -5.73 4.59 -4.19
N ALA A 16 -5.39 4.67 -2.90
CA ALA A 16 -6.03 5.59 -1.96
C ALA A 16 -5.78 7.06 -2.35
N TYR A 17 -4.58 7.39 -2.83
CA TYR A 17 -4.26 8.71 -3.36
C TYR A 17 -5.08 9.06 -4.61
N GLU A 18 -5.24 8.14 -5.56
CA GLU A 18 -6.08 8.34 -6.74
C GLU A 18 -7.55 8.57 -6.36
N GLN A 19 -8.08 7.80 -5.41
CA GLN A 19 -9.43 8.01 -4.89
C GLN A 19 -9.57 9.36 -4.17
N HIS A 20 -8.58 9.73 -3.37
CA HIS A 20 -8.53 11.03 -2.73
C HIS A 20 -8.55 12.16 -3.77
N GLN A 21 -7.80 12.01 -4.87
CA GLN A 21 -7.82 12.97 -5.98
C GLN A 21 -9.17 13.02 -6.69
N ALA A 22 -9.81 11.87 -6.91
CA ALA A 22 -11.13 11.80 -7.54
C ALA A 22 -12.20 12.52 -6.70
N GLN A 23 -12.09 12.48 -5.38
CA GLN A 23 -13.06 13.06 -4.45
C GLN A 23 -12.77 14.54 -4.12
N ASN A 24 -11.50 14.90 -3.95
CA ASN A 24 -11.06 16.19 -3.40
C ASN A 24 -10.34 17.08 -4.44
N GLY A 25 -10.09 16.55 -5.63
CA GLY A 25 -9.25 17.19 -6.63
C GLY A 25 -7.75 16.96 -6.38
N LYS A 26 -6.91 17.50 -7.27
CA LYS A 26 -5.45 17.35 -7.17
C LYS A 26 -4.92 18.18 -5.99
N PRO A 27 -3.91 17.69 -5.27
CA PRO A 27 -3.26 18.46 -4.22
C PRO A 27 -2.61 19.73 -4.79
N GLN A 28 -2.57 20.78 -3.97
CA GLN A 28 -2.09 22.11 -4.38
C GLN A 28 -0.60 22.15 -4.70
N SER A 29 0.17 21.16 -4.24
CA SER A 29 1.61 21.07 -4.51
C SER A 29 2.10 19.62 -4.51
N PHE A 30 3.26 19.41 -5.13
CA PHE A 30 3.95 18.12 -5.08
C PHE A 30 4.40 17.74 -3.66
N ALA A 31 4.65 18.73 -2.79
CA ALA A 31 4.96 18.48 -1.38
C ALA A 31 3.76 17.85 -0.67
N ILE A 32 2.57 18.43 -0.83
CA ILE A 32 1.33 17.91 -0.26
C ILE A 32 1.00 16.53 -0.85
N ALA A 33 1.23 16.32 -2.15
CA ALA A 33 1.05 15.01 -2.77
C ALA A 33 1.88 13.92 -2.06
N LYS A 34 3.16 14.20 -1.78
CA LYS A 34 4.05 13.26 -1.08
C LYS A 34 3.59 12.98 0.34
N GLU A 35 3.13 14.00 1.05
CA GLU A 35 2.63 13.83 2.42
C GLU A 35 1.39 12.94 2.47
N ILE A 36 0.45 13.15 1.54
CA ILE A 36 -0.76 12.31 1.44
C ILE A 36 -0.40 10.86 1.11
N ILE A 37 0.46 10.66 0.10
CA ILE A 37 0.91 9.31 -0.30
C ILE A 37 1.65 8.62 0.85
N ALA A 38 2.55 9.33 1.55
CA ALA A 38 3.27 8.79 2.70
C ALA A 38 2.32 8.44 3.86
N GLY A 39 1.30 9.27 4.12
CA GLY A 39 0.25 8.99 5.08
C GLY A 39 -0.52 7.71 4.75
N PHE A 40 -0.93 7.53 3.49
CA PHE A 40 -1.58 6.30 3.06
C PHE A 40 -0.66 5.09 3.11
N ALA A 41 0.61 5.23 2.73
CA ALA A 41 1.58 4.14 2.82
C ALA A 41 1.80 3.69 4.27
N GLY A 42 1.92 4.64 5.21
CA GLY A 42 2.01 4.34 6.64
C GLY A 42 0.77 3.62 7.14
N ALA A 43 -0.43 4.13 6.81
CA ALA A 43 -1.69 3.53 7.21
C ALA A 43 -1.90 2.11 6.64
N GLU A 44 -1.52 1.86 5.39
CA GLU A 44 -1.65 0.53 4.78
C GLU A 44 -0.59 -0.45 5.29
N VAL A 45 0.64 0.00 5.57
CA VAL A 45 1.63 -0.85 6.27
C VAL A 45 1.10 -1.26 7.64
N ASP A 46 0.62 -0.31 8.43
CA ASP A 46 0.11 -0.54 9.77
C ASP A 46 -1.08 -1.51 9.75
N LYS A 47 -2.07 -1.24 8.89
CA LYS A 47 -3.22 -2.12 8.65
C LYS A 47 -2.80 -3.52 8.19
N LEU A 48 -1.83 -3.67 7.29
CA LEU A 48 -1.36 -4.99 6.85
C LEU A 48 -0.68 -5.74 7.99
N ILE A 49 0.07 -5.05 8.85
CA ILE A 49 0.68 -5.64 10.03
C ILE A 49 -0.39 -6.06 11.04
N GLU A 50 -1.35 -5.18 11.35
CA GLU A 50 -2.42 -5.40 12.32
C GLU A 50 -3.44 -6.47 11.90
N THR A 51 -3.84 -6.47 10.62
CA THR A 51 -4.91 -7.36 10.13
C THR A 51 -4.41 -8.72 9.64
N LYS A 52 -3.18 -8.80 9.12
CA LYS A 52 -2.69 -9.99 8.41
C LYS A 52 -1.55 -10.73 9.11
N GLY A 53 -0.77 -10.08 9.98
CA GLY A 53 0.40 -10.69 10.62
C GLY A 53 1.38 -11.36 9.62
N LEU A 54 2.39 -12.10 10.10
CA LEU A 54 3.35 -12.82 9.24
C LEU A 54 2.66 -13.82 8.26
N ASN A 55 1.49 -14.35 8.66
CA ASN A 55 0.90 -15.54 8.05
C ASN A 55 0.27 -15.31 6.67
N GLU A 56 -0.45 -14.20 6.45
CA GLU A 56 -1.08 -13.96 5.14
C GLU A 56 -0.13 -13.37 4.10
N VAL A 57 0.94 -12.71 4.56
CA VAL A 57 2.05 -12.27 3.69
C VAL A 57 2.80 -13.48 3.14
N ASP A 58 3.03 -14.49 3.97
CA ASP A 58 3.60 -15.75 3.52
C ASP A 58 2.64 -16.52 2.61
N ALA A 59 1.32 -16.42 2.81
CA ALA A 59 0.33 -16.98 1.88
C ALA A 59 0.30 -16.26 0.52
N LEU A 60 0.43 -14.93 0.51
CA LEU A 60 0.55 -14.13 -0.71
C LEU A 60 1.87 -14.40 -1.43
N ARG A 61 2.97 -14.56 -0.68
CA ARG A 61 4.26 -15.00 -1.20
C ARG A 61 4.15 -16.37 -1.85
N ALA A 62 3.57 -17.35 -1.16
CA ALA A 62 3.36 -18.69 -1.70
C ALA A 62 2.50 -18.68 -2.96
N LYS A 63 1.45 -17.84 -3.00
CA LYS A 63 0.63 -17.65 -4.21
C LYS A 63 1.39 -16.98 -5.35
N HIS A 64 2.25 -16.02 -5.06
CA HIS A 64 3.03 -15.31 -6.08
C HIS A 64 4.15 -16.20 -6.63
N GLU A 65 4.86 -16.92 -5.77
CA GLU A 65 5.88 -17.90 -6.16
C GLU A 65 5.27 -19.06 -6.96
N ALA A 66 4.07 -19.52 -6.61
CA ALA A 66 3.33 -20.51 -7.40
C ALA A 66 2.78 -19.98 -8.74
N ARG A 67 2.83 -18.67 -8.98
CA ARG A 67 2.39 -18.02 -10.23
C ARG A 67 3.57 -17.67 -11.15
N GLU A 68 4.77 -17.63 -10.59
CA GLU A 68 6.04 -17.37 -11.28
C GLU A 68 6.81 -18.67 -11.60
N GLN A 69 6.31 -19.84 -11.19
CA GLN A 69 6.68 -21.17 -11.70
C GLN A 69 5.67 -21.66 -12.75
#